data_AF-A0A1W9MTZ4-F1
#
_entry.id   AF-A0A1W9MTZ4-F1
#
_cell.length_a   1.000
_cell.length_b   1.000
_cell.length_c   1.000
_cell.angle_alpha   90.00
_cell.angle_beta   90.00
_cell.angle_gamma   90.00
#
_symmetry.space_group_name_H-M   'P 1'
#
loop_
_entity.id
_entity.type
_entity.pdbx_description
1 polymer ?
#
loop_
_entity_poly.entity_id
_entity_poly.type
_entity_poly.pdbx_seq_one_letter_code
_entity_poly.pdbx_strand_id
1 'polypeptide(L)'
;MKRLKADSARLTDREMQGLRKAFEDVLLQDNISVYLFGSRTCPDKKGGDIDLVIECENRPSVSITRLTRVLRLKIYDHIGEQKIDIVWDYPGKKDPFVRLADDSRILLWKRTRDR
;
A
#
# COMPACT_ATOMS: atom_id res chain seq x y z
N MET A 1 23.38 -5.55 -10.71
CA MET A 1 22.54 -5.93 -9.55
C MET A 1 21.49 -4.84 -9.37
N LYS A 2 20.21 -5.09 -9.70
CA LYS A 2 19.14 -4.09 -9.52
C LYS A 2 18.82 -4.02 -8.02
N ARG A 3 19.31 -2.98 -7.33
CA ARG A 3 18.81 -2.62 -5.99
C ARG A 3 17.30 -2.45 -6.11
N LEU A 4 16.53 -3.20 -5.33
CA LEU A 4 15.08 -3.08 -5.30
C LEU A 4 14.75 -1.67 -4.79
N LYS A 5 13.83 -0.95 -5.46
CA LYS A 5 13.32 0.36 -5.03
C LYS A 5 12.78 0.37 -3.58
N ALA A 6 12.59 -0.80 -2.96
CA ALA A 6 12.21 -0.92 -1.55
C ALA A 6 13.26 -0.33 -0.58
N ASP A 7 14.57 -0.41 -0.92
CA ASP A 7 15.65 0.11 -0.06
C ASP A 7 15.65 1.65 0.06
N SER A 8 14.93 2.34 -0.84
CA SER A 8 14.74 3.80 -0.80
C SER A 8 13.50 4.24 0.01
N ALA A 9 12.66 3.31 0.46
CA ALA A 9 11.53 3.65 1.31
C ALA A 9 12.01 3.98 2.73
N ARG A 10 11.53 5.10 3.30
CA ARG A 10 11.76 5.44 4.71
C ARG A 10 10.79 4.69 5.62
N LEU A 11 10.77 3.37 5.50
CA LEU A 11 10.06 2.44 6.38
C LEU A 11 11.08 1.59 7.12
N THR A 12 10.91 1.45 8.43
CA THR A 12 11.67 0.49 9.22
C THR A 12 11.29 -0.94 8.84
N ASP A 13 12.17 -1.90 9.12
CA ASP A 13 11.87 -3.32 8.89
C ASP A 13 10.61 -3.76 9.63
N ARG A 14 10.39 -3.24 10.85
CA ARG A 14 9.19 -3.50 11.63
C ARG A 14 7.94 -2.97 10.94
N GLU A 15 7.98 -1.73 10.43
CA GLU A 15 6.85 -1.15 9.69
C GLU A 15 6.57 -1.95 8.42
N MET A 16 7.61 -2.28 7.64
CA MET A 16 7.44 -3.03 6.40
C MET A 16 6.86 -4.43 6.65
N GLN A 17 7.34 -5.14 7.67
CA GLN A 17 6.81 -6.45 8.04
C GLN A 17 5.37 -6.37 8.55
N GLY A 18 5.06 -5.40 9.42
CA GLY A 18 3.71 -5.25 9.95
C GLY A 18 2.69 -4.82 8.89
N LEU A 19 3.09 -3.95 7.96
CA LEU A 19 2.28 -3.59 6.78
C LEU A 19 1.99 -4.83 5.93
N ARG A 20 3.00 -5.65 5.62
CA ARG A 20 2.83 -6.88 4.84
C ARG A 20 1.86 -7.85 5.51
N LYS A 21 1.99 -8.08 6.81
CA LYS A 21 1.05 -8.91 7.59
C LYS A 21 -0.37 -8.36 7.53
N ALA A 22 -0.55 -7.05 7.70
CA ALA A 22 -1.86 -6.41 7.59
C ALA A 22 -2.48 -6.58 6.18
N PHE A 23 -1.67 -6.49 5.12
CA PHE A 23 -2.12 -6.73 3.75
C PHE A 23 -2.54 -8.18 3.55
N GLU A 24 -1.74 -9.14 4.04
CA GLU A 24 -2.04 -10.57 3.96
C GLU A 24 -3.34 -10.94 4.70
N ASP A 25 -3.57 -10.34 5.87
CA ASP A 25 -4.76 -10.57 6.71
C ASP A 25 -6.07 -10.06 6.04
N VAL A 26 -5.99 -9.02 5.21
CA VAL A 26 -7.18 -8.27 4.75
C VAL A 26 -7.40 -8.39 3.23
N LEU A 27 -6.34 -8.36 2.44
CA LEU A 27 -6.40 -8.34 0.97
C LEU A 27 -6.37 -9.77 0.44
N LEU A 28 -7.51 -10.45 0.59
CA LEU A 28 -7.66 -11.88 0.26
C LEU A 28 -7.99 -12.14 -1.22
N GLN A 29 -8.35 -11.11 -1.98
CA GLN A 29 -8.63 -11.24 -3.41
C GLN A 29 -7.31 -11.26 -4.21
N ASP A 30 -7.31 -12.03 -5.29
CA ASP A 30 -6.16 -12.09 -6.20
C ASP A 30 -5.99 -10.81 -7.03
N ASN A 31 -4.79 -10.66 -7.58
CA ASN A 31 -4.38 -9.58 -8.47
C ASN A 31 -4.52 -8.20 -7.82
N ILE A 32 -4.00 -8.10 -6.60
CA ILE A 32 -3.89 -6.86 -5.83
C ILE A 32 -2.41 -6.49 -5.68
N SER A 33 -2.10 -5.23 -5.90
CA SER A 33 -0.78 -4.65 -5.63
C SER A 33 -0.89 -3.47 -4.69
N VAL A 34 0.00 -3.39 -3.72
CA VAL A 34 0.07 -2.29 -2.75
C VAL A 34 1.38 -1.56 -2.90
N TYR A 35 1.30 -0.26 -3.09
CA TYR A 35 2.43 0.62 -3.31
C TYR A 35 2.50 1.70 -2.24
N LEU A 36 3.72 2.06 -1.86
CA LEU A 36 4.02 3.26 -1.11
C LEU A 36 4.17 4.45 -2.05
N PHE A 37 3.57 5.57 -1.65
CA PHE A 37 3.64 6.85 -2.32
C PHE A 37 4.08 7.96 -1.35
N GLY A 38 4.25 9.17 -1.89
CA GLY A 38 4.36 10.38 -1.10
C GLY A 38 5.68 10.56 -0.36
N SER A 39 5.62 11.22 0.80
CA SER A 39 6.80 11.74 1.48
C SER A 39 7.77 10.66 1.99
N ARG A 40 7.28 9.44 2.23
CA ARG A 40 8.08 8.30 2.71
C ARG A 40 8.81 7.55 1.58
N THR A 41 8.65 7.94 0.31
CA THR A 41 9.51 7.47 -0.79
C THR A 41 10.73 8.38 -1.03
N CYS A 42 10.82 9.52 -0.32
CA CYS A 42 11.90 10.49 -0.46
C CYS A 42 12.78 10.53 0.81
N PRO A 43 14.09 10.25 0.72
CA PRO A 43 15.02 10.24 1.86
C PRO A 43 15.11 11.58 2.61
N ASP A 44 14.96 12.69 1.89
CA ASP A 44 15.31 14.04 2.39
C ASP A 44 14.17 14.75 3.14
N LYS A 45 12.97 14.15 3.20
CA LYS A 45 11.80 14.75 3.88
C LYS A 45 11.67 14.26 5.33
N LYS A 46 11.35 15.17 6.25
CA LYS A 46 11.08 14.85 7.68
C LYS A 46 9.59 14.63 7.93
N GLY A 47 9.26 13.70 8.85
CA GLY A 47 7.87 13.35 9.17
C GLY A 47 7.13 12.71 7.99
N GLY A 48 5.80 12.63 8.08
CA GLY A 48 4.94 12.26 6.95
C GLY A 48 4.01 11.09 7.23
N ASP A 49 2.91 11.06 6.50
CA ASP A 49 1.91 9.98 6.52
C ASP A 49 2.39 8.80 5.66
N ILE A 50 1.93 7.59 5.94
CA ILE A 50 2.11 6.44 5.04
C ILE A 50 1.00 6.56 4.00
N ASP A 51 1.36 6.99 2.80
CA ASP A 51 0.45 7.08 1.67
C ASP A 51 0.49 5.75 0.90
N LEU A 52 -0.62 5.02 0.91
CA LEU A 52 -0.75 3.73 0.24
C LEU A 52 -1.73 3.83 -0.91
N VAL A 53 -1.37 3.20 -2.03
CA VAL A 53 -2.32 2.91 -3.10
C VAL A 53 -2.47 1.40 -3.22
N ILE A 54 -3.73 0.98 -3.26
CA ILE A 54 -4.12 -0.40 -3.48
C ILE A 54 -4.71 -0.48 -4.90
N GLU A 55 -3.94 -1.05 -5.81
CA GLU A 55 -4.37 -1.33 -7.17
C GLU A 55 -5.00 -2.73 -7.20
N CYS A 56 -6.19 -2.83 -7.77
CA CYS A 56 -6.89 -4.09 -8.00
C CYS A 56 -7.24 -4.22 -9.48
N GLU A 57 -6.94 -5.36 -10.09
CA GLU A 57 -7.36 -5.63 -11.47
C GLU A 57 -8.89 -5.67 -11.61
N ASN A 58 -9.60 -6.05 -10.54
CA ASN A 58 -11.06 -6.11 -10.48
C ASN A 58 -11.58 -5.26 -9.34
N ARG A 59 -12.83 -4.78 -9.47
CA ARG A 59 -13.50 -4.10 -8.36
C ARG A 59 -13.64 -5.07 -7.18
N PRO A 60 -13.20 -4.68 -5.96
CA PRO A 60 -13.37 -5.51 -4.79
C PRO A 60 -14.83 -5.93 -4.55
N SER A 61 -15.04 -7.21 -4.25
CA SER A 61 -16.36 -7.75 -3.90
C SER A 61 -16.89 -7.23 -2.55
N VAL A 62 -15.98 -6.85 -1.65
CA VAL A 62 -16.28 -6.23 -0.36
C VAL A 62 -16.25 -4.71 -0.50
N SER A 63 -17.10 -4.01 0.27
CA SER A 63 -17.10 -2.55 0.34
C SER A 63 -15.71 -1.97 0.63
N ILE A 64 -15.27 -1.04 -0.22
CA ILE A 64 -13.99 -0.31 -0.08
C ILE A 64 -13.88 0.37 1.28
N THR A 65 -14.96 0.98 1.78
CA THR A 65 -14.99 1.63 3.10
C THR A 65 -14.72 0.62 4.22
N ARG A 66 -15.29 -0.58 4.12
CA ARG A 66 -15.07 -1.66 5.10
C ARG A 66 -13.63 -2.17 5.01
N LEU A 67 -13.13 -2.46 3.81
CA LEU A 67 -11.74 -2.90 3.62
C LEU A 67 -10.75 -1.88 4.17
N THR A 68 -10.94 -0.60 3.86
CA THR A 68 -10.10 0.50 4.35
C THR A 68 -10.09 0.57 5.88
N ARG A 69 -11.26 0.46 6.53
CA ARG A 69 -11.35 0.47 8.00
C ARG A 69 -10.64 -0.73 8.62
N VAL A 70 -10.90 -1.94 8.12
CA VAL A 70 -10.29 -3.17 8.65
C VAL A 70 -8.78 -3.14 8.43
N LEU A 71 -8.32 -2.67 7.27
CA LEU A 71 -6.90 -2.56 6.98
C LEU A 71 -6.21 -1.56 7.91
N ARG A 72 -6.79 -0.38 8.14
CA ARG A 72 -6.25 0.58 9.13
C ARG A 72 -6.12 -0.02 10.52
N LEU A 73 -7.13 -0.76 10.97
CA LEU A 73 -7.10 -1.45 12.27
C LEU A 73 -5.98 -2.51 12.31
N LYS A 74 -5.86 -3.33 11.27
CA LYS A 74 -4.79 -4.34 11.21
C LYS A 74 -3.40 -3.74 11.18
N ILE A 75 -3.22 -2.64 10.45
CA ILE A 75 -1.93 -1.93 10.47
C ILE A 75 -1.66 -1.40 11.88
N TYR A 76 -2.66 -0.79 12.53
CA TYR A 76 -2.53 -0.33 13.92
C TYR A 76 -2.13 -1.47 14.88
N ASP A 77 -2.77 -2.63 14.77
CA ASP A 77 -2.46 -3.79 15.61
C ASP A 77 -1.00 -4.25 15.45
N HIS A 78 -0.45 -4.17 14.23
CA HIS A 78 0.89 -4.66 13.92
C HIS A 78 2.01 -3.64 14.22
N ILE A 79 1.79 -2.35 13.94
CA ILE A 79 2.85 -1.32 13.99
C ILE A 79 2.51 -0.10 14.85
N GLY A 80 1.37 -0.14 15.55
CA GLY A 80 0.90 0.94 16.42
C GLY A 80 0.30 2.11 15.66
N GLU A 81 0.13 3.24 16.36
CA GLU A 81 -0.45 4.45 15.78
C GLU A 81 0.42 4.98 14.63
N GLN A 82 -0.19 5.08 13.45
CA GLN A 82 0.41 5.67 12.27
C GLN A 82 -0.65 6.50 11.56
N LYS A 83 -0.25 7.65 11.01
CA LYS A 83 -1.08 8.36 10.04
C LYS A 83 -0.96 7.66 8.70
N ILE A 84 -2.07 7.14 8.20
CA ILE A 84 -2.14 6.32 6.99
C ILE A 84 -3.26 6.83 6.10
N ASP A 85 -2.89 7.24 4.89
CA ASP A 85 -3.85 7.48 3.82
C ASP A 85 -3.88 6.30 2.85
N ILE A 86 -5.08 5.92 2.42
CA ILE A 86 -5.30 4.73 1.59
C ILE A 86 -6.19 5.11 0.42
N VAL A 87 -5.63 5.03 -0.77
CA VAL A 87 -6.32 5.24 -2.05
C VAL A 87 -6.51 3.89 -2.73
N TRP A 88 -7.67 3.69 -3.34
CA TRP A 88 -7.98 2.47 -4.10
C TRP A 88 -8.11 2.81 -5.58
N ASP A 89 -7.40 2.06 -6.42
CA ASP A 89 -7.50 2.12 -7.88
C ASP A 89 -8.00 0.78 -8.41
N TYR A 90 -9.13 0.80 -9.12
CA TYR A 90 -9.77 -0.39 -9.70
C TYR A 90 -10.66 0.01 -10.88
N PRO A 91 -11.12 -0.94 -11.71
CA PRO A 91 -12.01 -0.61 -12.83
C PRO A 91 -13.25 0.18 -12.39
N GLY A 92 -13.42 1.38 -12.97
CA GLY A 92 -14.51 2.31 -12.62
C GLY A 92 -14.17 3.36 -11.55
N LYS A 93 -12.99 3.27 -10.92
CA LYS A 93 -12.43 4.31 -10.05
C LYS A 93 -10.93 4.40 -10.28
N LYS A 94 -10.58 5.03 -11.41
CA LYS A 94 -9.18 5.33 -11.74
C LYS A 94 -8.85 6.71 -11.21
N ASP A 95 -7.87 6.78 -10.33
CA ASP A 95 -7.41 8.05 -9.81
C ASP A 95 -6.28 8.59 -10.71
N PRO A 96 -6.44 9.76 -11.35
CA PRO A 96 -5.39 10.34 -12.18
C PRO A 96 -4.08 10.57 -11.41
N PHE A 97 -4.15 10.82 -10.10
CA PHE A 97 -2.98 11.03 -9.25
C PHE A 97 -2.12 9.76 -9.15
N VAL A 98 -2.76 8.59 -9.02
CA VAL A 98 -2.06 7.29 -8.98
C VAL A 98 -1.23 7.07 -10.25
N ARG A 99 -1.79 7.45 -11.40
CA ARG A 99 -1.11 7.32 -12.70
C ARG A 99 0.03 8.31 -12.89
N LEU A 100 -0.10 9.53 -12.37
CA LEU A 100 0.92 10.57 -12.48
C LEU A 100 2.12 10.32 -11.57
N ALA A 101 1.93 9.63 -10.46
CA ALA A 101 2.97 9.37 -9.47
C ALA A 101 3.80 8.10 -9.73
N ASP A 102 3.61 7.45 -10.90
CA ASP A 102 4.17 6.15 -11.29
C ASP A 102 5.70 6.07 -11.17
N ASP A 103 6.41 7.15 -11.50
CA ASP A 103 7.89 7.16 -11.47
C ASP A 103 8.48 7.04 -10.05
N SER A 104 7.73 7.43 -9.02
CA SER A 104 8.20 7.53 -7.62
C SER A 104 7.64 6.45 -6.69
N ARG A 105 6.70 5.64 -7.16
CA ARG A 105 6.07 4.62 -6.32
C ARG A 105 6.99 3.44 -6.03
N ILE A 106 6.80 2.85 -4.85
CA ILE A 106 7.55 1.68 -4.40
C ILE A 106 6.56 0.55 -4.13
N LEU A 107 6.68 -0.57 -4.85
CA LEU A 107 5.87 -1.75 -4.58
C LEU A 107 6.25 -2.34 -3.22
N LEU A 108 5.29 -2.42 -2.28
CA LEU A 108 5.48 -3.00 -0.95
C LEU A 108 5.07 -4.47 -0.89
N TRP A 109 3.97 -4.79 -1.58
CA TRP A 109 3.33 -6.09 -1.54
C TRP A 109 2.48 -6.34 -2.78
N LYS A 110 2.35 -7.60 -3.20
CA LYS A 110 1.41 -8.03 -4.24
C LYS A 110 0.89 -9.42 -3.93
N ARG A 111 -0.36 -9.69 -4.31
CA ARG A 111 -0.94 -11.02 -4.40
C ARG A 111 -1.34 -11.28 -5.84
N THR A 112 -0.77 -12.33 -6.41
CA THR A 112 -1.11 -12.82 -7.75
C THR A 112 -1.78 -14.18 -7.61
N ARG A 113 -2.74 -14.49 -8.48
CA ARG A 113 -3.25 -15.85 -8.57
C ARG A 113 -2.16 -16.75 -9.13
N ASP A 114 -1.72 -17.76 -8.37
CA ASP A 114 -0.95 -18.85 -8.95
C ASP A 114 -1.87 -19.57 -9.95
N ARG A 115 -1.46 -19.58 -11.22
CA ARG A 115 -2.15 -20.32 -12.28
C ARG A 115 -1.87 -21.81 -12.19
#